data_AF-A0A7W0Y954-F1
#
_entry.id   AF-A0A7W0Y954-F1
#
_cell.length_a   1.000
_cell.length_b   1.000
_cell.length_c   1.000
_cell.angle_alpha   90.00
_cell.angle_beta   90.00
_cell.angle_gamma   90.00
#
_symmetry.space_group_name_H-M   'P 1'
#
loop_
_entity.id
_entity.type
_entity.pdbx_description
1 polymer ?
#
loop_
_entity_poly.entity_id
_entity_poly.type
_entity_poly.pdbx_seq_one_letter_code
_entity_poly.pdbx_strand_id
1 'polypeptide(L)'
;MLAIALVGTILGGSLAGCAGQPEVDDGAADGGDGKADGSPNVKWSADIDFIVPKPVHEYFEKYQWGDYHIVFHMSRKWYLLGDNGRGWLKRVGEAAADLQEGDPNNGIEFLTMHRAMIEHLTERWGDEAVTNSEDDRTTFGDVLRGWSTDEEMAAHLEKVGGDAAGFHKMLANINDFSKFATEDEFGTFLQTTLRLTGDVDPEDSAIRSYSRDMTAGAGVHNWAHGQFMDDSSLINVGNPQTNLSNQRFWGIHGWIEGKWKQFEAHHVRTAMEMLAYQNSMERFLLHMQLHSDYSTTSHAVNRPSKSLAAQMGPIVFQNGADCANLAVGTQVEGCE
;
A
#
# COMPACT_ATOMS: atom_id res chain seq x y z
N MET A 1 -6.83 -56.67 -24.59
CA MET A 1 -7.82 -56.59 -25.68
C MET A 1 -7.90 -55.10 -26.05
N LEU A 2 -7.11 -54.59 -27.01
CA LEU A 2 -7.34 -54.58 -28.47
C LEU A 2 -8.76 -54.05 -28.78
N ALA A 3 -9.00 -52.95 -29.52
CA ALA A 3 -8.39 -52.42 -30.75
C ALA A 3 -8.52 -50.87 -30.78
N ILE A 4 -7.60 -50.05 -31.29
CA ILE A 4 -7.12 -49.83 -32.68
C ILE A 4 -8.25 -49.64 -33.71
N ALA A 5 -8.43 -48.39 -34.15
CA ALA A 5 -8.75 -48.06 -35.54
C ALA A 5 -8.08 -46.73 -35.91
N LEU A 6 -7.29 -46.79 -36.98
CA LEU A 6 -6.42 -45.76 -37.53
C LEU A 6 -6.60 -45.79 -39.05
N VAL A 7 -6.99 -44.66 -39.65
CA VAL A 7 -6.93 -44.32 -41.10
C VAL A 7 -6.95 -42.77 -41.10
N GLY A 8 -5.95 -41.98 -41.50
CA GLY A 8 -5.05 -42.01 -42.67
C GLY A 8 -5.74 -41.28 -43.85
N THR A 9 -5.21 -40.35 -44.65
CA THR A 9 -3.93 -39.64 -44.88
C THR A 9 -4.27 -38.66 -46.06
N ILE A 10 -3.82 -37.40 -46.24
CA ILE A 10 -2.59 -36.90 -46.94
C ILE A 10 -2.78 -35.41 -47.32
N LEU A 11 -1.76 -34.61 -46.98
CA LEU A 11 -1.04 -33.51 -47.66
C LEU A 11 -1.73 -32.49 -48.58
N GLY A 12 -1.34 -31.22 -48.38
CA GLY A 12 -0.92 -30.34 -49.48
C GLY A 12 -1.07 -28.84 -49.22
N GLY A 13 0.04 -28.09 -49.23
CA GLY A 13 0.02 -26.66 -49.61
C GLY A 13 0.70 -25.70 -48.66
N SER A 14 1.98 -25.44 -48.90
CA SER A 14 2.79 -24.34 -48.38
C SER A 14 2.19 -22.96 -48.73
N LEU A 15 2.41 -21.94 -47.89
CA LEU A 15 3.03 -20.67 -48.29
C LEU A 15 3.30 -19.77 -47.08
N ALA A 16 4.39 -19.02 -47.24
CA ALA A 16 5.03 -18.13 -46.30
C ALA A 16 4.15 -16.95 -45.85
N GLY A 17 4.41 -16.49 -44.63
CA GLY A 17 3.86 -15.27 -44.07
C GLY A 17 4.36 -15.06 -42.66
N CYS A 18 5.66 -14.84 -42.48
CA CYS A 18 6.19 -14.25 -41.25
C CYS A 18 5.64 -12.83 -41.17
N ALA A 19 4.47 -12.67 -40.54
CA ALA A 19 4.04 -11.37 -40.06
C ALA A 19 5.00 -10.99 -38.94
N GLY A 20 5.94 -10.10 -39.24
CA GLY A 20 6.70 -9.42 -38.22
C GLY A 20 5.70 -8.84 -37.22
N GLN A 21 5.82 -9.23 -35.96
CA GLN A 21 5.22 -8.46 -34.89
C GLN A 21 5.71 -7.02 -35.07
N PRO A 22 4.82 -6.03 -35.02
CA PRO A 22 5.30 -4.66 -34.87
C PRO A 22 6.17 -4.65 -33.61
N GLU A 23 7.45 -4.30 -33.78
CA GLU A 23 8.24 -3.77 -32.68
C GLU A 23 7.44 -2.59 -32.17
N VAL A 24 6.76 -2.81 -31.05
CA VAL A 24 6.24 -1.70 -30.27
C VAL A 24 7.49 -1.03 -29.75
N ASP A 25 7.72 0.16 -30.27
CA ASP A 25 8.77 1.03 -29.82
C ASP A 25 8.46 1.39 -28.35
N ASP A 26 9.13 0.71 -27.42
CA ASP A 26 9.11 0.99 -25.97
C ASP A 26 9.82 2.32 -25.63
N GLY A 27 10.04 3.17 -26.65
CA GLY A 27 10.65 4.48 -26.59
C GLY A 27 9.74 5.56 -26.01
N ALA A 28 9.46 5.47 -24.72
CA ALA A 28 9.27 6.64 -23.88
C ALA A 28 9.60 6.27 -22.43
N ALA A 29 10.42 7.12 -21.81
CA ALA A 29 10.86 7.03 -20.42
C ALA A 29 9.69 7.30 -19.45
N ASP A 30 8.67 6.45 -19.46
CA ASP A 30 7.47 6.56 -18.64
C ASP A 30 7.53 5.48 -17.56
N GLY A 31 7.78 5.90 -16.32
CA GLY A 31 7.89 5.00 -15.17
C GLY A 31 6.67 4.10 -14.97
N GLY A 32 6.94 2.87 -14.51
CA GLY A 32 6.03 2.16 -13.61
C GLY A 32 5.52 0.80 -14.06
N ASP A 33 5.74 0.35 -15.29
CA ASP A 33 5.43 -1.03 -15.67
C ASP A 33 6.61 -1.92 -15.29
N GLY A 34 6.61 -2.40 -14.04
CA GLY A 34 7.55 -3.41 -13.60
C GLY A 34 7.58 -4.57 -14.60
N LYS A 35 8.75 -4.88 -15.15
CA LYS A 35 8.87 -5.90 -16.20
C LYS A 35 8.52 -7.29 -15.65
N ALA A 36 7.83 -8.09 -16.47
CA ALA A 36 7.46 -9.47 -16.15
C ALA A 36 8.69 -10.42 -16.01
N ASP A 37 9.87 -9.94 -16.41
CA ASP A 37 11.16 -10.65 -16.28
C ASP A 37 11.78 -10.54 -14.87
N GLY A 38 11.11 -9.82 -13.94
CA GLY A 38 11.61 -9.58 -12.59
C GLY A 38 12.66 -8.47 -12.50
N SER A 39 12.87 -7.68 -13.55
CA SER A 39 13.71 -6.48 -13.47
C SER A 39 13.09 -5.43 -12.52
N PRO A 40 13.90 -4.53 -11.95
CA PRO A 40 13.42 -3.50 -11.05
C PRO A 40 12.28 -2.65 -11.64
N ASN A 41 11.28 -2.31 -10.82
CA ASN A 41 10.23 -1.35 -11.12
C ASN A 41 10.83 0.04 -11.37
N VAL A 42 11.82 0.40 -10.56
CA VAL A 42 12.61 1.61 -10.67
C VAL A 42 14.08 1.23 -10.61
N LYS A 43 14.90 1.79 -11.49
CA LYS A 43 16.36 1.67 -11.36
C LYS A 43 16.84 2.72 -10.37
N TRP A 44 17.56 2.30 -9.34
CA TRP A 44 18.14 3.25 -8.39
C TRP A 44 19.00 4.33 -9.09
N SER A 45 18.77 5.58 -8.72
CA SER A 45 19.61 6.73 -9.08
C SER A 45 19.59 7.73 -7.93
N ALA A 46 20.75 8.30 -7.59
CA ALA A 46 20.86 9.36 -6.59
C ALA A 46 20.11 10.65 -7.00
N ASP A 47 19.82 10.81 -8.30
CA ASP A 47 19.07 11.94 -8.84
C ASP A 47 17.55 11.81 -8.66
N ILE A 48 17.06 10.66 -8.18
CA ILE A 48 15.65 10.50 -7.82
C ILE A 48 15.46 11.13 -6.44
N ASP A 49 14.69 12.21 -6.40
CA ASP A 49 14.35 12.90 -5.16
C ASP A 49 13.77 11.93 -4.14
N PHE A 50 14.32 11.96 -2.93
CA PHE A 50 13.86 11.19 -1.77
C PHE A 50 13.91 9.67 -1.97
N ILE A 51 14.68 9.14 -2.92
CA ILE A 51 14.90 7.68 -2.99
C ILE A 51 15.59 7.20 -1.70
N VAL A 52 15.18 6.06 -1.17
CA VAL A 52 15.89 5.42 -0.04
C VAL A 52 17.32 5.02 -0.43
N PRO A 53 18.21 4.71 0.52
CA PRO A 53 19.58 4.29 0.21
C PRO A 53 19.63 3.13 -0.77
N LYS A 54 20.66 3.10 -1.59
CA LYS A 54 20.83 2.09 -2.64
C LYS A 54 20.63 0.64 -2.18
N PRO A 55 21.30 0.15 -1.10
CA PRO A 55 21.12 -1.24 -0.69
C PRO A 55 19.70 -1.56 -0.22
N VAL A 56 18.99 -0.57 0.34
CA VAL A 56 17.58 -0.71 0.74
C VAL A 56 16.68 -0.82 -0.49
N HIS A 57 16.86 0.07 -1.46
CA HIS A 57 16.06 0.04 -2.70
C HIS A 57 16.33 -1.25 -3.50
N GLU A 58 17.59 -1.63 -3.69
CA GLU A 58 17.94 -2.87 -4.39
C GLU A 58 17.36 -4.11 -3.69
N TYR A 59 17.22 -4.06 -2.37
CA TYR A 59 16.52 -5.09 -1.61
C TYR A 59 15.02 -5.12 -1.92
N PHE A 60 14.34 -3.97 -1.89
CA PHE A 60 12.91 -3.89 -2.24
C PHE A 60 12.62 -4.44 -3.62
N GLU A 61 13.48 -4.14 -4.59
CA GLU A 61 13.34 -4.62 -5.96
C GLU A 61 13.64 -6.12 -6.08
N LYS A 62 14.76 -6.58 -5.48
CA LYS A 62 15.16 -8.00 -5.50
C LYS A 62 14.09 -8.91 -4.92
N TYR A 63 13.47 -8.48 -3.82
CA TYR A 63 12.47 -9.27 -3.11
C TYR A 63 11.05 -8.82 -3.42
N GLN A 64 10.83 -7.91 -4.37
CA GLN A 64 9.51 -7.49 -4.80
C GLN A 64 8.59 -7.03 -3.67
N TRP A 65 9.15 -6.26 -2.73
CA TRP A 65 8.40 -5.76 -1.58
C TRP A 65 7.24 -4.85 -2.02
N GLY A 66 7.43 -4.06 -3.07
CA GLY A 66 6.36 -3.24 -3.64
C GLY A 66 5.19 -4.06 -4.20
N ASP A 67 5.49 -5.18 -4.89
CA ASP A 67 4.46 -6.07 -5.44
C ASP A 67 3.67 -6.77 -4.31
N TYR A 68 4.36 -7.21 -3.26
CA TYR A 68 3.71 -7.73 -2.05
C TYR A 68 2.84 -6.67 -1.36
N HIS A 69 3.34 -5.44 -1.25
CA HIS A 69 2.65 -4.34 -0.60
C HIS A 69 1.34 -3.96 -1.31
N ILE A 70 1.35 -3.86 -2.64
CA ILE A 70 0.11 -3.61 -3.39
C ILE A 70 -0.88 -4.79 -3.29
N VAL A 71 -0.41 -6.03 -3.32
CA VAL A 71 -1.25 -7.22 -3.10
C VAL A 71 -1.89 -7.20 -1.71
N PHE A 72 -1.13 -6.85 -0.68
CA PHE A 72 -1.62 -6.73 0.69
C PHE A 72 -2.78 -5.74 0.79
N HIS A 73 -2.64 -4.54 0.20
CA HIS A 73 -3.70 -3.53 0.20
C HIS A 73 -4.89 -3.94 -0.66
N MET A 74 -4.64 -4.49 -1.86
CA MET A 74 -5.71 -4.86 -2.78
C MET A 74 -6.55 -6.03 -2.25
N SER A 75 -5.93 -7.08 -1.70
CA SER A 75 -6.66 -8.25 -1.14
C SER A 75 -7.60 -7.89 0.01
N ARG A 76 -7.32 -6.80 0.73
CA ARG A 76 -8.16 -6.22 1.81
C ARG A 76 -9.23 -5.26 1.33
N LYS A 77 -9.24 -4.93 0.03
CA LYS A 77 -10.28 -4.12 -0.61
C LYS A 77 -11.06 -4.92 -1.62
N TRP A 78 -11.07 -6.24 -1.51
CA TRP A 78 -11.60 -7.16 -2.51
C TRP A 78 -13.02 -6.81 -2.98
N TYR A 79 -13.88 -6.42 -2.03
CA TYR A 79 -15.27 -6.05 -2.28
C TYR A 79 -15.45 -4.68 -2.95
N LEU A 80 -14.37 -3.88 -3.02
CA LEU A 80 -14.33 -2.56 -3.64
C LEU A 80 -13.62 -2.55 -5.00
N LEU A 81 -12.75 -3.54 -5.30
CA LEU A 81 -11.86 -3.57 -6.47
C LEU A 81 -12.53 -3.70 -7.85
N GLY A 82 -13.84 -3.96 -7.91
CA GLY A 82 -14.52 -4.33 -9.16
C GLY A 82 -13.96 -5.61 -9.81
N ASP A 83 -14.44 -5.96 -11.00
CA ASP A 83 -14.05 -7.21 -11.67
C ASP A 83 -12.61 -7.21 -12.18
N ASN A 84 -12.10 -6.05 -12.63
CA ASN A 84 -10.73 -5.93 -13.13
C ASN A 84 -9.69 -6.17 -12.03
N GLY A 85 -9.84 -5.53 -10.87
CA GLY A 85 -8.93 -5.69 -9.74
C GLY A 85 -8.98 -7.09 -9.15
N ARG A 86 -10.17 -7.65 -8.95
CA ARG A 86 -10.34 -9.06 -8.51
C ARG A 86 -9.77 -10.05 -9.53
N GLY A 87 -9.98 -9.79 -10.82
CA GLY A 87 -9.46 -10.61 -11.90
C GLY A 87 -7.94 -10.63 -11.93
N TRP A 88 -7.28 -9.49 -11.63
CA TRP A 88 -5.83 -9.44 -11.49
C TRP A 88 -5.34 -10.20 -10.25
N LEU A 89 -5.93 -9.99 -9.08
CA LEU A 89 -5.58 -10.75 -7.86
C LEU A 89 -5.63 -12.25 -8.11
N LYS A 90 -6.70 -12.75 -8.75
CA LYS A 90 -6.82 -14.17 -9.11
C LYS A 90 -5.69 -14.66 -10.04
N ARG A 91 -5.18 -13.82 -10.95
CA ARG A 91 -4.06 -14.19 -11.84
C ARG A 91 -2.72 -14.27 -11.11
N VAL A 92 -2.51 -13.43 -10.09
CA VAL A 92 -1.33 -13.53 -9.21
C VAL A 92 -1.48 -14.61 -8.12
N GLY A 93 -2.55 -15.40 -8.15
CA GLY A 93 -2.79 -16.48 -7.19
C GLY A 93 -3.44 -16.03 -5.87
N GLU A 94 -3.93 -14.79 -5.82
CA GLU A 94 -4.48 -14.16 -4.63
C GLU A 94 -6.01 -14.25 -4.58
N ALA A 95 -6.55 -14.22 -3.36
CA ALA A 95 -7.97 -14.22 -3.06
C ALA A 95 -8.34 -13.05 -2.15
N ALA A 96 -9.61 -12.98 -1.74
CA ALA A 96 -10.01 -12.07 -0.67
C ALA A 96 -9.23 -12.45 0.61
N ALA A 97 -8.66 -11.46 1.30
CA ALA A 97 -8.15 -11.67 2.64
C ALA A 97 -9.30 -11.94 3.62
N ASP A 98 -9.07 -12.75 4.64
CA ASP A 98 -10.07 -13.05 5.68
C ASP A 98 -10.59 -11.77 6.35
N LEU A 99 -9.67 -10.83 6.60
CA LEU A 99 -9.94 -9.50 7.13
C LEU A 99 -9.85 -8.46 6.01
N GLN A 100 -10.85 -7.60 5.90
CA GLN A 100 -10.94 -6.51 4.93
C GLN A 100 -10.75 -5.15 5.60
N GLU A 101 -10.40 -4.15 4.80
CA GLU A 101 -10.25 -2.78 5.26
C GLU A 101 -11.58 -2.23 5.79
N GLY A 102 -11.57 -1.74 7.04
CA GLY A 102 -12.77 -1.25 7.73
C GLY A 102 -13.60 -2.31 8.47
N ASP A 103 -13.16 -3.57 8.46
CA ASP A 103 -13.71 -4.61 9.33
C ASP A 103 -13.24 -4.45 10.80
N PRO A 104 -13.97 -5.01 11.78
CA PRO A 104 -13.45 -5.16 13.14
C PRO A 104 -12.13 -5.95 13.19
N ASN A 105 -11.16 -5.43 13.95
CA ASN A 105 -9.75 -5.85 14.07
C ASN A 105 -8.83 -5.41 12.92
N ASN A 106 -9.34 -4.75 11.87
CA ASN A 106 -8.51 -4.30 10.77
C ASN A 106 -7.50 -3.22 11.18
N GLY A 107 -7.83 -2.37 12.15
CA GLY A 107 -6.95 -1.32 12.63
C GLY A 107 -5.67 -1.87 13.28
N ILE A 108 -5.79 -2.92 14.09
CA ILE A 108 -4.63 -3.62 14.68
C ILE A 108 -3.77 -4.23 13.58
N GLU A 109 -4.39 -4.85 12.57
CA GLU A 109 -3.67 -5.45 11.44
C GLU A 109 -2.89 -4.40 10.65
N PHE A 110 -3.50 -3.25 10.36
CA PHE A 110 -2.85 -2.13 9.69
C PHE A 110 -1.64 -1.62 10.47
N LEU A 111 -1.82 -1.34 11.75
CA LEU A 111 -0.76 -0.82 12.61
C LEU A 111 0.41 -1.81 12.73
N THR A 112 0.11 -3.09 12.97
CA THR A 112 1.13 -4.14 13.10
C THR A 112 1.87 -4.45 11.81
N MET A 113 1.20 -4.41 10.64
CA MET A 113 1.87 -4.62 9.35
C MET A 113 2.98 -3.58 9.12
N HIS A 114 2.66 -2.30 9.31
CA HIS A 114 3.62 -1.21 9.11
C HIS A 114 4.71 -1.18 10.18
N ARG A 115 4.38 -1.48 11.45
CA ARG A 115 5.38 -1.63 12.52
C ARG A 115 6.35 -2.76 12.21
N ALA A 116 5.87 -3.93 11.77
CA ALA A 116 6.72 -5.05 11.40
C ALA A 116 7.65 -4.70 10.21
N MET A 117 7.19 -3.92 9.24
CA MET A 117 8.06 -3.39 8.18
C MET A 117 9.14 -2.47 8.74
N ILE A 118 8.77 -1.49 9.58
CA ILE A 118 9.72 -0.55 10.19
C ILE A 118 10.78 -1.30 11.03
N GLU A 119 10.36 -2.26 11.86
CA GLU A 119 11.27 -3.06 12.70
C GLU A 119 12.24 -3.88 11.84
N HIS A 120 11.72 -4.63 10.87
CA HIS A 120 12.53 -5.45 9.96
C HIS A 120 13.59 -4.63 9.20
N LEU A 121 13.22 -3.44 8.74
CA LEU A 121 14.11 -2.56 8.01
C LEU A 121 15.12 -1.85 8.92
N THR A 122 14.71 -1.46 10.13
CA THR A 122 15.58 -0.82 11.12
C THR A 122 16.69 -1.78 11.54
N GLU A 123 16.36 -3.05 11.81
CA GLU A 123 17.34 -4.07 12.20
C GLU A 123 18.39 -4.31 11.11
N ARG A 124 18.01 -4.19 9.84
CA ARG A 124 18.85 -4.58 8.70
C ARG A 124 19.66 -3.42 8.10
N TRP A 125 19.10 -2.21 8.11
CA TRP A 125 19.68 -1.03 7.46
C TRP A 125 19.55 0.26 8.28
N GLY A 126 19.23 0.20 9.57
CA GLY A 126 19.04 1.39 10.39
C GLY A 126 20.21 2.39 10.32
N ASP A 127 21.44 1.90 10.22
CA ASP A 127 22.65 2.72 10.14
C ASP A 127 23.07 3.10 8.70
N GLU A 128 22.32 2.68 7.68
CA GLU A 128 22.65 2.97 6.28
C GLU A 128 22.52 4.46 6.00
N ALA A 129 23.55 5.06 5.41
CA ALA A 129 23.59 6.50 5.15
C ALA A 129 22.55 6.92 4.10
N VAL A 130 21.87 8.04 4.36
CA VAL A 130 20.93 8.67 3.44
C VAL A 130 21.58 9.92 2.85
N THR A 131 21.53 10.06 1.52
CA THR A 131 22.26 11.13 0.80
C THR A 131 21.36 12.20 0.19
N ASN A 132 20.04 12.04 0.27
CA ASN A 132 19.03 12.82 -0.44
C ASN A 132 17.77 13.02 0.41
N SER A 133 17.95 13.20 1.72
CA SER A 133 16.85 13.48 2.66
C SER A 133 16.34 14.91 2.55
N GLU A 134 15.06 15.10 2.88
CA GLU A 134 14.41 16.42 2.95
C GLU A 134 14.71 17.21 4.22
N ASP A 135 15.11 16.55 5.30
CA ASP A 135 15.06 17.10 6.66
C ASP A 135 16.27 16.71 7.53
N ASP A 136 17.49 16.92 7.02
CA ASP A 136 18.77 16.67 7.71
C ASP A 136 18.97 15.23 8.25
N ARG A 137 18.05 14.31 7.96
CA ARG A 137 18.20 12.90 8.34
C ARG A 137 19.39 12.28 7.63
N THR A 138 20.22 11.60 8.42
CA THR A 138 21.52 11.10 7.95
C THR A 138 21.55 9.58 7.78
N THR A 139 20.61 8.87 8.41
CA THR A 139 20.52 7.41 8.38
C THR A 139 19.13 6.95 7.95
N PHE A 140 19.02 5.72 7.44
CA PHE A 140 17.72 5.16 7.11
C PHE A 140 16.86 4.91 8.35
N GLY A 141 17.47 4.64 9.51
CA GLY A 141 16.77 4.59 10.79
C GLY A 141 16.10 5.92 11.16
N ASP A 142 16.73 7.06 10.82
CA ASP A 142 16.10 8.38 11.00
C ASP A 142 14.91 8.57 10.03
N VAL A 143 15.02 8.06 8.80
CA VAL A 143 13.91 8.06 7.82
C VAL A 143 12.75 7.18 8.30
N LEU A 144 13.03 5.98 8.80
CA LEU A 144 12.04 5.02 9.31
C LEU A 144 11.34 5.51 10.60
N ARG A 145 12.00 6.33 11.41
CA ARG A 145 11.37 7.04 12.53
C ARG A 145 10.28 8.01 12.05
N GLY A 146 10.34 8.42 10.79
CA GLY A 146 9.40 9.31 10.12
C GLY A 146 9.28 10.67 10.81
N TRP A 147 8.19 11.38 10.53
CA TRP A 147 7.92 12.70 11.10
C TRP A 147 7.33 12.52 12.48
N SER A 148 8.20 12.57 13.49
CA SER A 148 7.93 12.15 14.85
C SER A 148 6.93 13.04 15.60
N THR A 149 6.63 14.23 15.08
CA THR A 149 5.70 15.20 15.66
C THR A 149 4.64 15.65 14.65
N ASP A 150 3.55 16.23 15.17
CA ASP A 150 2.52 16.84 14.34
C ASP A 150 3.06 18.04 13.57
N GLU A 151 3.94 18.80 14.20
CA GLU A 151 4.57 19.98 13.60
C GLU A 151 5.51 19.59 12.46
N GLU A 152 6.24 18.47 12.56
CA GLU A 152 7.06 17.95 11.46
C GLU A 152 6.17 17.55 10.27
N MET A 153 5.11 16.76 10.51
CA MET A 153 4.16 16.37 9.45
C MET A 153 3.53 17.60 8.78
N ALA A 154 3.07 18.58 9.56
CA ALA A 154 2.50 19.83 9.05
C ALA A 154 3.50 20.62 8.20
N ALA A 155 4.75 20.76 8.66
CA ALA A 155 5.78 21.50 7.93
C ALA A 155 6.11 20.85 6.57
N HIS A 156 6.13 19.51 6.51
CA HIS A 156 6.33 18.79 5.24
C HIS A 156 5.13 18.93 4.30
N LEU A 157 3.90 18.91 4.83
CA LEU A 157 2.71 19.22 4.04
C LEU A 157 2.79 20.63 3.42
N GLU A 158 3.14 21.65 4.21
CA GLU A 158 3.30 23.02 3.71
C GLU A 158 4.36 23.12 2.61
N LYS A 159 5.49 22.43 2.78
CA LYS A 159 6.60 22.42 1.81
C LYS A 159 6.19 21.90 0.43
N VAL A 160 5.27 20.94 0.38
CA VAL A 160 4.75 20.39 -0.88
C VAL A 160 3.48 21.08 -1.37
N GLY A 161 3.02 22.13 -0.68
CA GLY A 161 1.77 22.82 -0.99
C GLY A 161 0.51 22.02 -0.63
N GLY A 162 0.61 21.05 0.27
CA GLY A 162 -0.50 20.27 0.81
C GLY A 162 -1.32 21.04 1.86
N ASP A 163 -2.45 20.47 2.28
CA ASP A 163 -3.40 21.09 3.21
C ASP A 163 -3.01 20.92 4.69
N ALA A 164 -1.94 21.60 5.11
CA ALA A 164 -1.51 21.62 6.51
C ALA A 164 -2.56 22.24 7.46
N ALA A 165 -3.36 23.19 6.98
CA ALA A 165 -4.45 23.78 7.76
C ALA A 165 -5.57 22.75 8.04
N GLY A 166 -5.91 21.93 7.04
CA GLY A 166 -6.80 20.78 7.18
C GLY A 166 -6.24 19.77 8.16
N PHE A 167 -4.96 19.42 8.03
CA PHE A 167 -4.28 18.52 8.97
C PHE A 167 -4.41 18.99 10.41
N HIS A 168 -4.13 20.27 10.70
CA HIS A 168 -4.28 20.82 12.05
C HIS A 168 -5.72 20.71 12.60
N LYS A 169 -6.74 20.78 11.75
CA LYS A 169 -8.13 20.54 12.18
C LYS A 169 -8.36 19.07 12.52
N MET A 170 -7.80 18.15 11.75
CA MET A 170 -7.91 16.70 11.99
C MET A 170 -7.25 16.29 13.33
N LEU A 171 -6.15 16.96 13.70
CA LEU A 171 -5.41 16.67 14.94
C LEU A 171 -6.28 16.75 16.21
N ALA A 172 -7.32 17.59 16.22
CA ALA A 172 -8.23 17.68 17.36
C ALA A 172 -8.97 16.37 17.65
N ASN A 173 -9.23 15.54 16.63
CA ASN A 173 -9.83 14.21 16.81
C ASN A 173 -8.77 13.13 16.95
N ILE A 174 -7.68 13.20 16.18
CA ILE A 174 -6.60 12.22 16.23
C ILE A 174 -5.94 12.19 17.62
N ASN A 175 -5.74 13.35 18.24
CA ASN A 175 -5.07 13.48 19.54
C ASN A 175 -6.03 13.33 20.73
N ASP A 176 -7.33 13.18 20.50
CA ASP A 176 -8.30 12.87 21.54
C ASP A 176 -8.39 11.36 21.74
N PHE A 177 -7.32 10.77 22.29
CA PHE A 177 -7.19 9.33 22.49
C PHE A 177 -8.32 8.74 23.35
N SER A 178 -8.99 9.57 24.16
CA SER A 178 -10.10 9.14 25.02
C SER A 178 -11.37 8.73 24.24
N LYS A 179 -11.48 9.11 22.96
CA LYS A 179 -12.60 8.75 22.09
C LYS A 179 -12.55 7.32 21.57
N PHE A 180 -11.37 6.70 21.56
CA PHE A 180 -11.19 5.36 21.06
C PHE A 180 -11.23 4.38 22.22
N ALA A 181 -12.20 3.46 22.22
CA ALA A 181 -12.32 2.45 23.25
C ALA A 181 -11.31 1.31 23.07
N THR A 182 -10.80 1.14 21.85
CA THR A 182 -9.86 0.07 21.50
C THR A 182 -8.78 0.56 20.54
N GLU A 183 -7.68 -0.19 20.49
CA GLU A 183 -6.60 -0.03 19.51
C GLU A 183 -7.09 -0.25 18.07
N ASP A 184 -8.06 -1.15 17.89
CA ASP A 184 -8.68 -1.38 16.59
C ASP A 184 -9.44 -0.15 16.09
N GLU A 185 -10.24 0.47 16.94
CA GLU A 185 -10.96 1.70 16.60
C GLU A 185 -9.98 2.83 16.24
N PHE A 186 -8.90 2.99 17.00
CA PHE A 186 -7.87 3.98 16.70
C PHE A 186 -7.14 3.71 15.38
N GLY A 187 -6.65 2.48 15.18
CA GLY A 187 -5.95 2.11 13.95
C GLY A 187 -6.84 2.22 12.71
N THR A 188 -8.09 1.78 12.81
CA THR A 188 -9.07 1.88 11.71
C THR A 188 -9.40 3.34 11.41
N PHE A 189 -9.52 4.19 12.44
CA PHE A 189 -9.70 5.63 12.27
C PHE A 189 -8.54 6.27 11.53
N LEU A 190 -7.28 5.93 11.86
CA LEU A 190 -6.13 6.46 11.13
C LEU A 190 -6.08 5.97 9.67
N GLN A 191 -6.34 4.68 9.43
CA GLN A 191 -6.16 4.05 8.13
C GLN A 191 -7.19 4.50 7.09
N THR A 192 -8.48 4.44 7.44
CA THR A 192 -9.57 4.45 6.45
C THR A 192 -10.83 5.12 6.96
N THR A 193 -11.67 5.61 6.03
CA THR A 193 -13.03 6.06 6.33
C THR A 193 -14.02 4.89 6.36
N LEU A 194 -13.66 3.71 5.84
CA LEU A 194 -14.59 2.58 5.74
C LEU A 194 -14.95 1.99 7.11
N ARG A 195 -16.23 1.71 7.32
CA ARG A 195 -16.74 0.96 8.47
C ARG A 195 -17.71 -0.10 7.97
N LEU A 196 -17.46 -1.37 8.30
CA LEU A 196 -18.36 -2.46 7.96
C LEU A 196 -19.77 -2.18 8.50
N THR A 197 -20.77 -2.39 7.66
CA THR A 197 -22.20 -2.20 7.98
C THR A 197 -23.01 -3.42 7.60
N GLY A 198 -24.02 -3.71 8.43
CA GLY A 198 -24.81 -4.92 8.31
C GLY A 198 -24.08 -6.15 8.83
N ASP A 199 -24.77 -7.28 8.77
CA ASP A 199 -24.18 -8.58 9.11
C ASP A 199 -23.33 -9.07 7.93
N VAL A 200 -22.15 -9.61 8.20
CA VAL A 200 -21.41 -10.40 7.22
C VAL A 200 -22.05 -11.78 7.23
N ASP A 201 -22.62 -12.19 6.10
CA ASP A 201 -23.05 -13.57 5.94
C ASP A 201 -21.81 -14.47 6.00
N PRO A 202 -21.67 -15.36 7.01
CA PRO A 202 -20.52 -16.24 7.12
C PRO A 202 -20.44 -17.23 5.95
N GLU A 203 -21.55 -17.49 5.26
CA GLU A 203 -21.65 -18.39 4.10
C GLU A 203 -21.57 -17.63 2.77
N ASP A 204 -21.83 -16.32 2.78
CA ASP A 204 -21.68 -15.43 1.63
C ASP A 204 -20.78 -14.23 1.96
N SER A 205 -19.51 -14.54 2.16
CA SER A 205 -18.48 -13.51 2.27
C SER A 205 -18.40 -12.61 1.03
N ALA A 206 -19.05 -12.98 -0.10
CA ALA A 206 -18.97 -12.24 -1.36
C ALA A 206 -19.58 -10.83 -1.30
N ILE A 207 -20.39 -10.53 -0.27
CA ILE A 207 -21.09 -9.27 -0.12
C ILE A 207 -20.75 -8.64 1.23
N ARG A 208 -19.93 -7.58 1.19
CA ARG A 208 -19.69 -6.69 2.32
C ARG A 208 -20.15 -5.29 1.98
N SER A 209 -20.82 -4.63 2.92
CA SER A 209 -21.27 -3.26 2.78
C SER A 209 -20.53 -2.37 3.77
N TYR A 210 -20.08 -1.21 3.32
CA TYR A 210 -19.33 -0.27 4.16
C TYR A 210 -20.03 1.09 4.18
N SER A 211 -20.17 1.69 5.36
CA SER A 211 -20.39 3.12 5.50
C SER A 211 -19.06 3.86 5.56
N ARG A 212 -19.13 5.19 5.45
CA ARG A 212 -17.98 6.07 5.62
C ARG A 212 -18.09 6.85 6.93
N ASP A 213 -17.06 6.78 7.73
CA ASP A 213 -16.80 7.68 8.84
C ASP A 213 -16.30 9.02 8.28
N MET A 214 -17.16 10.03 8.34
CA MET A 214 -16.89 11.37 7.83
C MET A 214 -16.28 12.29 8.90
N THR A 215 -15.87 11.74 10.05
CA THR A 215 -15.22 12.51 11.10
C THR A 215 -13.86 13.02 10.61
N ALA A 216 -13.57 14.30 10.81
CA ALA A 216 -12.28 14.87 10.42
C ALA A 216 -11.13 14.09 11.08
N GLY A 217 -10.19 13.59 10.26
CA GLY A 217 -9.08 12.74 10.67
C GLY A 217 -9.28 11.25 10.40
N ALA A 218 -10.52 10.80 10.15
CA ALA A 218 -10.77 9.44 9.68
C ALA A 218 -10.13 9.26 8.30
N GLY A 219 -9.30 8.23 8.12
CA GLY A 219 -8.56 7.99 6.88
C GLY A 219 -7.38 8.94 6.64
N VAL A 220 -6.83 9.57 7.69
CA VAL A 220 -5.68 10.49 7.57
C VAL A 220 -4.46 9.83 6.91
N HIS A 221 -4.27 8.52 7.04
CA HIS A 221 -3.25 7.75 6.32
C HIS A 221 -3.39 7.93 4.80
N ASN A 222 -4.55 7.53 4.26
CA ASN A 222 -4.83 7.61 2.83
C ASN A 222 -4.73 9.06 2.34
N TRP A 223 -5.39 9.98 3.06
CA TRP A 223 -5.33 11.41 2.78
C TRP A 223 -3.88 11.93 2.69
N ALA A 224 -3.00 11.54 3.62
CA ALA A 224 -1.60 11.93 3.62
C ALA A 224 -0.86 11.45 2.37
N HIS A 225 -1.05 10.18 1.94
CA HIS A 225 -0.50 9.72 0.66
C HIS A 225 -0.95 10.60 -0.51
N GLY A 226 -2.21 11.04 -0.50
CA GLY A 226 -2.76 11.96 -1.51
C GLY A 226 -2.19 13.37 -1.46
N GLN A 227 -1.73 13.86 -0.31
CA GLN A 227 -1.06 15.16 -0.21
C GLN A 227 0.39 15.13 -0.71
N PHE A 228 1.06 13.98 -0.60
CA PHE A 228 2.47 13.82 -0.95
C PHE A 228 2.70 13.13 -2.30
N MET A 229 1.64 12.74 -3.02
CA MET A 229 1.76 12.12 -4.34
C MET A 229 2.29 13.12 -5.36
N ASP A 230 3.11 12.61 -6.27
CA ASP A 230 3.63 13.32 -7.42
C ASP A 230 3.63 12.36 -8.60
N ASP A 231 2.72 12.59 -9.55
CA ASP A 231 2.53 11.72 -10.71
C ASP A 231 3.72 11.74 -11.67
N SER A 232 4.62 12.72 -11.54
CA SER A 232 5.89 12.76 -12.29
C SER A 232 7.01 11.95 -11.63
N SER A 233 6.84 11.57 -10.36
CA SER A 233 7.84 10.80 -9.61
C SER A 233 7.80 9.31 -9.96
N LEU A 234 8.97 8.73 -10.21
CA LEU A 234 9.13 7.28 -10.42
C LEU A 234 8.82 6.46 -9.16
N ILE A 235 8.87 7.09 -7.99
CA ILE A 235 8.61 6.49 -6.68
C ILE A 235 7.43 7.20 -6.00
N ASN A 236 6.36 7.43 -6.76
CA ASN A 236 5.17 8.13 -6.30
C ASN A 236 4.62 7.53 -4.98
N VAL A 237 4.48 8.37 -3.95
CA VAL A 237 3.99 8.00 -2.61
C VAL A 237 2.57 7.42 -2.66
N GLY A 238 1.77 7.85 -3.65
CA GLY A 238 0.43 7.37 -3.93
C GLY A 238 0.37 6.11 -4.80
N ASN A 239 1.47 5.35 -4.97
CA ASN A 239 1.47 4.05 -5.62
C ASN A 239 2.11 3.00 -4.69
N PRO A 240 1.38 1.99 -4.16
CA PRO A 240 1.93 1.06 -3.18
C PRO A 240 3.03 0.16 -3.76
N GLN A 241 3.06 0.03 -5.10
CA GLN A 241 4.05 -0.76 -5.79
C GLN A 241 5.44 -0.11 -5.79
N THR A 242 5.52 1.22 -5.67
CA THR A 242 6.78 1.98 -5.76
C THR A 242 7.06 2.86 -4.55
N ASN A 243 6.05 3.16 -3.72
CA ASN A 243 6.16 4.12 -2.62
C ASN A 243 7.15 3.70 -1.52
N LEU A 244 7.41 2.40 -1.33
CA LEU A 244 8.41 1.92 -0.36
C LEU A 244 9.81 2.48 -0.64
N SER A 245 10.11 2.81 -1.90
CA SER A 245 11.39 3.40 -2.27
C SER A 245 11.47 4.91 -1.99
N ASN A 246 10.39 5.54 -1.53
CA ASN A 246 10.30 6.98 -1.25
C ASN A 246 10.41 7.27 0.25
N GLN A 247 11.32 8.15 0.65
CA GLN A 247 11.50 8.51 2.06
C GLN A 247 10.26 9.16 2.68
N ARG A 248 9.40 9.85 1.90
CA ARG A 248 8.14 10.43 2.41
C ARG A 248 7.13 9.37 2.84
N PHE A 249 7.12 8.20 2.20
CA PHE A 249 6.31 7.06 2.67
C PHE A 249 6.64 6.75 4.13
N TRP A 250 7.93 6.59 4.42
CA TRP A 250 8.43 6.33 5.78
C TRP A 250 8.22 7.52 6.72
N GLY A 251 8.26 8.75 6.19
CA GLY A 251 7.82 9.97 6.87
C GLY A 251 6.42 9.85 7.46
N ILE A 252 5.43 9.52 6.61
CA ILE A 252 4.02 9.34 6.99
C ILE A 252 3.89 8.18 7.99
N HIS A 253 4.47 7.01 7.71
CA HIS A 253 4.29 5.83 8.54
C HIS A 253 4.99 5.92 9.90
N GLY A 254 6.13 6.61 9.99
CA GLY A 254 6.76 6.91 11.27
C GLY A 254 5.94 7.91 12.12
N TRP A 255 5.25 8.87 11.50
CA TRP A 255 4.28 9.71 12.21
C TRP A 255 3.11 8.87 12.77
N ILE A 256 2.54 7.97 11.98
CA ILE A 256 1.47 7.04 12.40
C ILE A 256 1.94 6.16 13.56
N GLU A 257 3.15 5.59 13.47
CA GLU A 257 3.75 4.79 14.53
C GLU A 257 3.97 5.63 15.81
N GLY A 258 4.39 6.89 15.67
CA GLY A 258 4.49 7.84 16.77
C GLY A 258 3.13 8.12 17.43
N LYS A 259 2.06 8.25 16.65
CA LYS A 259 0.68 8.39 17.16
C LYS A 259 0.20 7.15 17.88
N TRP A 260 0.47 5.97 17.34
CA TRP A 260 0.12 4.72 18.00
C TRP A 260 0.84 4.56 19.34
N LYS A 261 2.13 4.87 19.43
CA LYS A 261 2.86 4.88 20.71
C LYS A 261 2.26 5.84 21.73
N GLN A 262 1.80 7.02 21.28
CA GLN A 262 1.09 7.96 22.17
C GLN A 262 -0.25 7.38 22.65
N PHE A 263 -1.00 6.71 21.79
CA PHE A 263 -2.22 6.00 22.17
C PHE A 263 -1.95 4.87 23.18
N GLU A 264 -0.92 4.04 22.96
CA GLU A 264 -0.49 2.96 23.87
C GLU A 264 -0.15 3.49 25.27
N ALA A 265 0.32 4.74 25.40
CA ALA A 265 0.58 5.38 26.69
C ALA A 265 -0.71 5.76 27.46
N HIS A 266 -1.85 5.87 26.78
CA HIS A 266 -3.15 6.22 27.34
C HIS A 266 -4.13 5.04 27.39
N HIS A 267 -3.86 3.98 26.62
CA HIS A 267 -4.70 2.79 26.50
C HIS A 267 -3.92 1.54 26.90
N VAL A 268 -4.39 0.86 27.95
CA VAL A 268 -3.87 -0.47 28.30
C VAL A 268 -4.63 -1.50 27.47
N ARG A 269 -3.94 -2.16 26.54
CA ARG A 269 -4.50 -3.25 25.75
C ARG A 269 -5.21 -4.26 26.64
N THR A 270 -6.43 -4.61 26.28
CA THR A 270 -7.14 -5.76 26.82
C THR A 270 -6.43 -7.06 26.42
N ALA A 271 -6.79 -8.17 27.08
CA ALA A 271 -6.24 -9.49 26.73
C ALA A 271 -6.52 -9.89 25.27
N MET A 272 -7.68 -9.49 24.73
CA MET A 272 -8.06 -9.78 23.34
C MET A 272 -7.24 -8.93 22.35
N GLU A 273 -7.05 -7.64 22.62
CA GLU A 273 -6.21 -6.78 21.78
C GLU A 273 -4.75 -7.23 21.81
N MET A 274 -4.24 -7.63 22.99
CA MET A 274 -2.88 -8.16 23.10
C MET A 274 -2.71 -9.43 22.26
N LEU A 275 -3.69 -10.34 22.28
CA LEU A 275 -3.66 -11.54 21.44
C LEU A 275 -3.70 -11.19 19.94
N ALA A 276 -4.57 -10.26 19.53
CA ALA A 276 -4.66 -9.81 18.14
C ALA A 276 -3.35 -9.14 17.68
N TYR A 277 -2.76 -8.29 18.52
CA TYR A 277 -1.47 -7.64 18.28
C TYR A 277 -0.36 -8.68 18.11
N GLN A 278 -0.21 -9.62 19.05
CA GLN A 278 0.84 -10.64 19.02
C GLN A 278 0.72 -11.53 17.79
N ASN A 279 -0.49 -12.03 17.49
CA ASN A 279 -0.73 -12.86 16.31
C ASN A 279 -0.39 -12.10 15.02
N SER A 280 -0.77 -10.82 14.93
CA SER A 280 -0.52 -10.02 13.73
C SER A 280 0.97 -9.69 13.58
N MET A 281 1.66 -9.29 14.65
CA MET A 281 3.11 -9.04 14.65
C MET A 281 3.90 -10.30 14.30
N GLU A 282 3.62 -11.45 14.93
CA GLU A 282 4.30 -12.71 14.63
C GLU A 282 4.11 -13.08 13.16
N ARG A 283 2.87 -13.01 12.66
CA ARG A 283 2.56 -13.28 11.25
C ARG A 283 3.32 -12.32 10.33
N PHE A 284 3.30 -11.01 10.59
CA PHE A 284 3.92 -10.05 9.69
C PHE A 284 5.44 -10.08 9.72
N LEU A 285 6.07 -10.22 10.89
CA LEU A 285 7.51 -10.41 10.97
C LEU A 285 7.93 -11.68 10.23
N LEU A 286 7.19 -12.79 10.41
CA LEU A 286 7.43 -14.02 9.67
C LEU A 286 7.24 -13.82 8.17
N HIS A 287 6.18 -13.13 7.74
CA HIS A 287 5.93 -12.84 6.32
C HIS A 287 7.05 -11.99 5.70
N MET A 288 7.48 -10.92 6.38
CA MET A 288 8.59 -10.08 5.91
C MET A 288 9.88 -10.88 5.78
N GLN A 289 10.18 -11.74 6.77
CA GLN A 289 11.34 -12.62 6.72
C GLN A 289 11.22 -13.64 5.58
N LEU A 290 10.12 -14.37 5.48
CA LEU A 290 9.92 -15.40 4.47
C LEU A 290 9.92 -14.81 3.06
N HIS A 291 9.28 -13.67 2.84
CA HIS A 291 9.29 -12.98 1.55
C HIS A 291 10.72 -12.59 1.15
N SER A 292 11.52 -12.20 2.14
CA SER A 292 12.90 -11.78 1.97
C SER A 292 13.92 -12.93 1.86
N ASP A 293 13.56 -14.13 2.32
CA ASP A 293 14.42 -15.30 2.24
C ASP A 293 14.08 -16.18 1.05
N TYR A 294 12.79 -16.25 0.70
CA TYR A 294 12.24 -17.22 -0.23
C TYR A 294 11.50 -16.61 -1.41
N SER A 295 11.57 -15.27 -1.62
CA SER A 295 10.87 -14.55 -2.69
C SER A 295 10.61 -15.46 -3.88
N THR A 296 9.36 -15.91 -3.95
CA THR A 296 8.94 -16.72 -5.06
C THR A 296 8.74 -15.73 -6.19
N THR A 297 9.45 -15.92 -7.29
CA THR A 297 9.33 -15.10 -8.50
C THR A 297 7.90 -15.08 -9.10
N SER A 298 6.92 -15.68 -8.44
CA SER A 298 5.53 -15.80 -8.88
C SER A 298 4.83 -14.44 -8.99
N HIS A 299 5.12 -13.48 -8.10
CA HIS A 299 4.55 -12.12 -8.18
C HIS A 299 5.18 -11.32 -9.33
N ALA A 300 6.46 -11.55 -9.64
CA ALA A 300 7.17 -10.89 -10.74
C ALA A 300 6.49 -11.03 -12.09
N VAL A 301 5.99 -12.23 -12.38
CA VAL A 301 5.52 -12.60 -13.72
C VAL A 301 4.13 -12.02 -14.03
N ASN A 302 3.45 -11.46 -13.02
CA ASN A 302 2.04 -11.08 -13.10
C ASN A 302 1.76 -9.69 -12.48
N ARG A 303 2.73 -8.77 -12.57
CA ARG A 303 2.57 -7.38 -12.08
C ARG A 303 1.35 -6.68 -12.68
N PRO A 304 0.68 -5.78 -11.93
CA PRO A 304 -0.42 -5.01 -12.47
C PRO A 304 0.13 -4.02 -13.51
N SER A 305 -0.52 -3.92 -14.67
CA SER A 305 -0.20 -2.87 -15.65
C SER A 305 -0.45 -1.48 -15.07
N LYS A 306 0.25 -0.44 -15.54
CA LYS A 306 0.04 0.98 -15.19
C LYS A 306 -1.42 1.39 -15.31
N SER A 307 -2.11 0.95 -16.35
CA SER A 307 -3.56 1.23 -16.50
C SER A 307 -4.39 0.63 -15.37
N LEU A 308 -4.08 -0.61 -14.97
CA LEU A 308 -4.74 -1.23 -13.83
C LEU A 308 -4.36 -0.54 -12.52
N ALA A 309 -3.07 -0.23 -12.29
CA ALA A 309 -2.63 0.50 -11.11
C ALA A 309 -3.32 1.87 -11.00
N ALA A 310 -3.44 2.62 -12.11
CA ALA A 310 -4.15 3.89 -12.18
C ALA A 310 -5.67 3.72 -11.92
N GLN A 311 -6.31 2.68 -12.48
CA GLN A 311 -7.72 2.36 -12.18
C GLN A 311 -7.93 2.02 -10.70
N MET A 312 -6.97 1.32 -10.10
CA MET A 312 -7.06 0.87 -8.70
C MET A 312 -6.60 1.93 -7.71
N GLY A 313 -5.80 2.92 -8.11
CA GLY A 313 -5.30 3.99 -7.25
C GLY A 313 -6.40 4.69 -6.43
N PRO A 314 -7.52 5.12 -7.07
CA PRO A 314 -8.66 5.68 -6.35
C PRO A 314 -9.35 4.71 -5.38
N ILE A 315 -9.17 3.40 -5.51
CA ILE A 315 -9.75 2.41 -4.58
C ILE A 315 -8.76 2.10 -3.46
N VAL A 316 -7.49 1.92 -3.82
CA VAL A 316 -6.39 1.60 -2.90
C VAL A 316 -6.09 2.77 -1.98
N PHE A 317 -6.16 3.99 -2.48
CA PHE A 317 -5.95 5.18 -1.65
C PHE A 317 -7.21 5.99 -1.40
N GLN A 318 -8.33 5.79 -2.10
CA GLN A 318 -9.58 6.57 -1.87
C GLN A 318 -9.41 8.11 -1.91
N ASN A 319 -8.24 8.59 -2.36
CA ASN A 319 -7.82 9.98 -2.33
C ASN A 319 -8.76 10.89 -3.11
N GLY A 320 -9.24 10.46 -4.28
CA GLY A 320 -10.13 11.28 -5.10
C GLY A 320 -11.49 11.55 -4.46
N ALA A 321 -12.02 10.63 -3.64
CA ALA A 321 -13.32 10.78 -2.98
C ALA A 321 -13.20 11.43 -1.60
N ASP A 322 -12.09 11.23 -0.89
CA ASP A 322 -11.92 11.69 0.48
C ASP A 322 -11.21 13.06 0.56
N CYS A 323 -10.37 13.44 -0.42
CA CYS A 323 -9.69 14.76 -0.43
C CYS A 323 -10.64 15.96 -0.46
N ALA A 324 -11.82 15.84 -1.09
CA ALA A 324 -12.81 16.92 -1.12
C ALA A 324 -13.74 16.94 0.12
N ASN A 325 -13.85 15.82 0.83
CA ASN A 325 -14.88 15.62 1.85
C ASN A 325 -14.38 15.66 3.30
N LEU A 326 -13.07 15.52 3.55
CA LEU A 326 -12.50 15.50 4.91
C LEU A 326 -12.33 16.90 5.53
N ALA A 327 -12.43 17.98 4.74
CA ALA A 327 -12.21 19.36 5.22
C ALA A 327 -13.48 20.10 5.65
N VAL A 328 -14.66 19.72 5.16
CA VAL A 328 -15.93 20.40 5.49
C VAL A 328 -17.10 19.45 5.26
N GLY A 329 -17.90 19.19 6.29
CA GLY A 329 -19.12 18.40 6.17
C GLY A 329 -20.15 19.05 5.24
N THR A 330 -20.20 18.63 3.98
CA THR A 330 -21.37 18.42 3.10
C THR A 330 -20.87 18.15 1.67
N GLN A 331 -21.28 17.03 1.06
CA GLN A 331 -21.07 16.79 -0.38
C GLN A 331 -21.96 17.72 -1.21
N VAL A 332 -21.47 18.19 -2.37
CA VAL A 332 -22.31 18.71 -3.46
C VAL A 332 -21.77 18.25 -4.81
N GLU A 333 -22.68 17.90 -5.72
CA GLU A 333 -22.47 17.36 -7.08
C GLU A 333 -21.46 18.15 -7.94
N GLY A 334 -20.65 17.43 -8.74
CA GLY A 334 -19.76 18.00 -9.76
C GLY A 334 -18.27 17.88 -9.46
N CYS A 335 -17.76 16.67 -9.32
CA CYS A 335 -16.32 16.39 -9.41
C CYS A 335 -16.01 15.97 -10.86
N GLU A 336 -15.55 16.91 -11.70
CA GLU A 336 -14.91 16.60 -12.98
C GLU A 336 -13.49 16.08 -12.80
#